data_AF-A0A4V3JDQ2-F1
#
_entry.id   AF-A0A4V3JDQ2-F1
#
_cell.length_a   1.000
_cell.length_b   1.000
_cell.length_c   1.000
_cell.angle_alpha   90.00
_cell.angle_beta   90.00
_cell.angle_gamma   90.00
#
_symmetry.space_group_name_H-M   'P 1'
#
loop_
_entity.id
_entity.type
_entity.pdbx_description
1 polymer ?
#
loop_
_entity_poly.entity_id
_entity_poly.type
_entity_poly.pdbx_seq_one_letter_code
_entity_poly.pdbx_strand_id
1 'polypeptide(L)'
;MRILVRLIPTFICALLFTDCATYWSHRKNDLQDVFTFGVENPGYGVGVRLGPLAGGFVFQGGESAPGKRDLGIGYGLRGGSFGSYRSQQLIFGILGSDKFHSLPSKNFTVSGPSSDTNPNGKTDSGPRENSGLIFPELPDTESQEGTDSEMDALEERQKAKSYSLRYLQFYNIPVDERRRKKKEAFFRKYVQSLDPDKRNDALQAYLAQNPENKDDYPLAFLYQIEVYLGLRYGIRIGFNVAEFLDFILGFTGLDLLEDDIE
;
A
#
# COMPACT_ATOMS: atom_id res chain seq x y z
N MET A 1 -18.30 1.02 -51.95
CA MET A 1 -19.23 1.28 -50.83
C MET A 1 -19.62 0.06 -49.98
N ARG A 2 -19.85 -1.14 -50.54
CA ARG A 2 -20.30 -2.32 -49.76
C ARG A 2 -19.30 -2.86 -48.72
N ILE A 3 -18.00 -2.63 -48.90
CA ILE A 3 -16.95 -3.06 -47.97
C ILE A 3 -16.89 -2.14 -46.75
N LEU A 4 -17.06 -0.82 -46.94
CA LEU A 4 -17.05 0.17 -45.85
C LEU A 4 -18.21 -0.07 -44.86
N VAL A 5 -19.40 -0.43 -45.36
CA VAL A 5 -20.60 -0.70 -44.54
C VAL A 5 -20.46 -1.98 -43.69
N ARG A 6 -19.61 -2.94 -44.10
CA ARG A 6 -19.33 -4.16 -43.32
C ARG A 6 -18.26 -3.96 -42.24
N LEU A 7 -17.38 -2.97 -42.42
CA LEU A 7 -16.33 -2.67 -41.44
C LEU A 7 -16.84 -1.85 -40.25
N ILE A 8 -17.91 -1.06 -40.43
CA ILE A 8 -18.53 -0.25 -39.38
C ILE A 8 -19.07 -1.10 -38.21
N PRO A 9 -19.88 -2.16 -38.40
CA PRO A 9 -20.36 -2.97 -37.27
C PRO A 9 -19.22 -3.74 -36.58
N THR A 10 -18.20 -4.19 -37.30
CA THR A 10 -17.01 -4.81 -36.69
C THR A 10 -16.17 -3.82 -35.90
N PHE A 11 -16.10 -2.55 -36.34
CA PHE A 11 -15.39 -1.48 -35.63
C PHE A 11 -16.15 -1.01 -34.38
N ILE A 12 -17.49 -0.93 -34.45
CA ILE A 12 -18.35 -0.65 -33.29
C ILE A 12 -18.30 -1.80 -32.28
N CYS A 13 -18.31 -3.06 -32.74
CA CYS A 13 -18.07 -4.20 -31.84
C CYS A 13 -16.68 -4.10 -31.19
N ALA A 14 -15.63 -3.82 -31.96
CA ALA A 14 -14.28 -3.67 -31.42
C ALA A 14 -14.19 -2.55 -30.36
N LEU A 15 -14.88 -1.42 -30.56
CA LEU A 15 -14.99 -0.33 -29.57
C LEU A 15 -15.80 -0.70 -28.31
N LEU A 16 -16.77 -1.60 -28.41
CA LEU A 16 -17.53 -2.08 -27.24
C LEU A 16 -16.79 -3.17 -26.46
N PHE A 17 -15.79 -3.82 -27.05
CA PHE A 17 -14.95 -4.81 -26.38
C PHE A 17 -13.71 -4.22 -25.69
N THR A 18 -13.30 -2.98 -26.01
CA THR A 18 -12.16 -2.33 -25.36
C THR A 18 -12.43 -1.97 -23.90
N ASP A 19 -13.65 -1.55 -23.57
CA ASP A 19 -14.03 -1.22 -22.17
C ASP A 19 -14.31 -2.45 -21.32
N CYS A 20 -14.40 -3.64 -21.93
CA CYS A 20 -14.70 -4.86 -21.19
C CYS A 20 -13.49 -5.32 -20.36
N ALA A 21 -12.27 -5.15 -20.86
CA ALA A 21 -11.06 -5.57 -20.16
C ALA A 21 -10.79 -4.73 -18.90
N THR A 22 -10.94 -3.41 -19.00
CA THR A 22 -10.83 -2.49 -17.86
C THR A 22 -11.98 -2.71 -16.89
N TYR A 23 -13.22 -2.76 -17.36
CA TYR A 23 -14.40 -3.01 -16.53
C TYR A 23 -14.28 -4.29 -15.69
N TRP A 24 -13.90 -5.42 -16.30
CA TRP A 24 -13.72 -6.68 -15.56
C TRP A 24 -12.53 -6.64 -14.60
N SER A 25 -11.50 -5.84 -14.89
CA SER A 25 -10.37 -5.60 -13.98
C SER A 25 -10.83 -4.85 -12.73
N HIS A 26 -11.58 -3.76 -12.89
CA HIS A 26 -12.18 -2.98 -11.79
C HIS A 26 -13.10 -3.86 -10.94
N ARG A 27 -14.05 -4.57 -11.56
CA ARG A 27 -14.97 -5.43 -10.80
C ARG A 27 -14.28 -6.58 -10.06
N LYS A 28 -13.15 -7.08 -10.59
CA LYS A 28 -12.31 -8.04 -9.87
C LYS A 28 -11.61 -7.38 -8.68
N ASN A 29 -11.16 -6.14 -8.82
CA ASN A 29 -10.53 -5.37 -7.76
C ASN A 29 -11.50 -5.10 -6.62
N ASP A 30 -12.73 -4.63 -6.88
CA ASP A 30 -13.73 -4.41 -5.81
C ASP A 30 -14.06 -5.72 -5.11
N LEU A 31 -14.24 -6.81 -5.87
CA LEU A 31 -14.52 -8.12 -5.29
C LEU A 31 -13.40 -8.58 -4.34
N GLN A 32 -12.14 -8.23 -4.63
CA GLN A 32 -11.00 -8.51 -3.76
C GLN A 32 -10.99 -7.62 -2.51
N ASP A 33 -11.59 -6.43 -2.56
CA ASP A 33 -11.76 -5.52 -1.44
C ASP A 33 -12.92 -5.90 -0.50
N VAL A 34 -13.93 -6.58 -1.04
CA VAL A 34 -15.05 -7.13 -0.24
C VAL A 34 -14.58 -8.09 0.83
N PHE A 35 -13.71 -9.03 0.47
CA PHE A 35 -13.34 -10.14 1.35
C PHE A 35 -11.96 -9.94 1.95
N THR A 36 -11.84 -10.30 3.22
CA THR A 36 -10.55 -10.43 3.89
C THR A 36 -10.41 -11.84 4.41
N PHE A 37 -9.32 -12.50 4.06
CA PHE A 37 -8.97 -13.82 4.56
C PHE A 37 -7.47 -13.90 4.73
N GLY A 38 -7.00 -14.20 5.94
CA GLY A 38 -5.58 -14.21 6.24
C GLY A 38 -5.21 -15.24 7.29
N VAL A 39 -4.05 -15.88 7.08
CA VAL A 39 -3.41 -16.71 8.10
C VAL A 39 -2.13 -16.01 8.54
N GLU A 40 -2.01 -15.76 9.84
CA GLU A 40 -1.03 -14.84 10.43
C GLU A 40 -0.17 -15.56 11.48
N ASN A 41 1.14 -15.31 11.48
CA ASN A 41 2.09 -15.94 12.39
C ASN A 41 3.05 -14.91 13.03
N PRO A 42 3.17 -14.86 14.37
CA PRO A 42 2.33 -15.52 15.36
C PRO A 42 1.01 -14.77 15.58
N GLY A 43 0.00 -15.50 16.05
CA GLY A 43 -1.31 -14.95 16.33
C GLY A 43 -2.03 -15.63 17.49
N TYR A 44 -2.44 -14.84 18.48
CA TYR A 44 -3.08 -15.31 19.71
C TYR A 44 -4.32 -14.48 20.07
N GLY A 45 -5.30 -15.15 20.62
CA GLY A 45 -6.50 -14.55 21.19
C GLY A 45 -7.69 -14.49 20.25
N VAL A 46 -8.72 -13.75 20.63
CA VAL A 46 -10.00 -13.66 19.93
C VAL A 46 -10.42 -12.19 19.87
N GLY A 47 -10.81 -11.73 18.69
CA GLY A 47 -11.27 -10.36 18.49
C GLY A 47 -12.35 -10.26 17.45
N VAL A 48 -13.16 -9.23 17.57
CA VAL A 48 -14.16 -8.84 16.59
C VAL A 48 -13.99 -7.35 16.31
N ARG A 49 -14.14 -6.97 15.05
CA ARG A 49 -14.13 -5.59 14.58
C ARG A 49 -15.42 -5.30 13.83
N LEU A 50 -15.99 -4.14 14.10
CA LEU A 50 -17.12 -3.55 13.43
C LEU A 50 -16.74 -2.11 13.07
N GLY A 51 -16.29 -1.92 11.83
CA GLY A 51 -15.78 -0.66 11.34
C GLY A 51 -14.55 -0.19 12.13
N PRO A 52 -14.55 1.05 12.66
CA PRO A 52 -13.44 1.57 13.46
C PRO A 52 -13.39 0.99 14.89
N LEU A 53 -14.44 0.29 15.32
CA LEU A 53 -14.52 -0.29 16.65
C LEU A 53 -14.00 -1.73 16.63
N ALA A 54 -12.91 -1.97 17.33
CA ALA A 54 -12.39 -3.32 17.55
C ALA A 54 -12.45 -3.67 19.03
N GLY A 55 -12.75 -4.91 19.34
CA GLY A 55 -12.73 -5.40 20.71
C GLY A 55 -12.36 -6.88 20.83
N GLY A 56 -11.88 -7.25 22.02
CA GLY A 56 -11.42 -8.58 22.35
C GLY A 56 -10.04 -8.59 23.01
N PHE A 57 -9.36 -9.72 22.88
CA PHE A 57 -7.99 -9.91 23.35
C PHE A 57 -7.21 -10.50 22.20
N VAL A 58 -6.44 -9.68 21.49
CA VAL A 58 -5.69 -10.11 20.31
C VAL A 58 -4.24 -9.66 20.45
N PHE A 59 -3.33 -10.60 20.27
CA PHE A 59 -1.90 -10.37 20.23
C PHE A 59 -1.36 -11.01 18.96
N GLN A 60 -1.03 -10.16 18.00
CA GLN A 60 -0.50 -10.58 16.71
C GLN A 60 0.75 -9.77 16.38
N GLY A 61 1.79 -10.51 15.99
CA GLY A 61 3.07 -9.93 15.60
C GLY A 61 3.89 -9.43 16.79
N GLY A 62 4.75 -8.46 16.51
CA GLY A 62 5.74 -7.94 17.45
C GLY A 62 7.12 -7.82 16.80
N GLU A 63 8.13 -7.62 17.64
CA GLU A 63 9.54 -7.62 17.26
C GLU A 63 10.25 -8.65 18.14
N SER A 64 11.04 -9.57 17.56
CA SER A 64 11.76 -10.57 18.39
C SER A 64 12.91 -9.91 19.14
N ALA A 65 13.41 -8.80 18.60
CA ALA A 65 14.42 -7.94 19.18
C ALA A 65 14.15 -6.50 18.74
N PRO A 66 14.56 -5.48 19.53
CA PRO A 66 14.39 -4.08 19.14
C PRO A 66 14.93 -3.82 17.73
N GLY A 67 14.06 -3.35 16.83
CA GLY A 67 14.40 -3.05 15.44
C GLY A 67 14.37 -4.22 14.46
N LYS A 68 14.14 -5.47 14.93
CA LYS A 68 13.86 -6.60 14.05
C LYS A 68 12.35 -6.72 13.82
N ARG A 69 11.93 -6.49 12.58
CA ARG A 69 10.52 -6.59 12.14
C ARG A 69 10.19 -8.00 11.64
N ASP A 70 10.51 -9.02 12.41
CA ASP A 70 10.48 -10.42 11.97
C ASP A 70 9.19 -11.19 12.27
N LEU A 71 8.33 -10.68 13.17
CA LEU A 71 7.03 -11.29 13.46
C LEU A 71 5.85 -10.57 12.77
N GLY A 72 4.70 -11.24 12.76
CA GLY A 72 3.45 -10.68 12.23
C GLY A 72 3.34 -10.83 10.72
N ILE A 73 3.99 -11.85 10.16
CA ILE A 73 3.87 -12.16 8.74
C ILE A 73 2.57 -12.94 8.56
N GLY A 74 1.75 -12.45 7.63
CA GLY A 74 0.53 -13.11 7.19
C GLY A 74 0.57 -13.45 5.71
N TYR A 75 -0.28 -14.38 5.32
CA TYR A 75 -0.53 -14.70 3.93
C TYR A 75 -2.03 -14.82 3.69
N GLY A 76 -2.50 -14.18 2.62
CA GLY A 76 -3.90 -14.24 2.21
C GLY A 76 -4.35 -13.00 1.45
N LEU A 77 -5.67 -12.79 1.43
CA LEU A 77 -6.34 -11.65 0.85
C LEU A 77 -6.61 -10.61 1.95
N ARG A 78 -5.99 -9.44 1.87
CA ARG A 78 -6.27 -8.33 2.80
C ARG A 78 -6.03 -6.99 2.11
N GLY A 79 -6.97 -6.06 2.24
CA GLY A 79 -6.91 -4.74 1.62
C GLY A 79 -6.73 -4.81 0.11
N GLY A 80 -7.54 -5.62 -0.57
CA GLY A 80 -7.54 -5.70 -2.04
C GLY A 80 -6.32 -6.37 -2.67
N SER A 81 -5.42 -6.92 -1.86
CA SER A 81 -4.21 -7.57 -2.33
C SER A 81 -4.12 -9.01 -1.82
N PHE A 82 -3.79 -9.93 -2.72
CA PHE A 82 -3.52 -11.32 -2.39
C PHE A 82 -2.01 -11.54 -2.32
N GLY A 83 -1.51 -12.00 -1.18
CA GLY A 83 -0.10 -12.33 -1.03
C GLY A 83 0.38 -12.34 0.41
N SER A 84 1.69 -12.24 0.57
CA SER A 84 2.31 -12.05 1.88
C SER A 84 2.17 -10.60 2.32
N TYR A 85 1.89 -10.40 3.59
CA TYR A 85 1.80 -9.08 4.18
C TYR A 85 2.35 -9.11 5.60
N ARG A 86 2.58 -7.92 6.16
CA ARG A 86 2.94 -7.74 7.57
C ARG A 86 1.79 -7.07 8.29
N SER A 87 1.35 -7.68 9.38
CA SER A 87 0.30 -7.17 10.26
C SER A 87 0.72 -7.26 11.72
N GLN A 88 0.54 -6.17 12.45
CA GLN A 88 0.76 -6.10 13.90
C GLN A 88 -0.50 -5.58 14.55
N GLN A 89 -1.15 -6.43 15.36
CA GLN A 89 -2.39 -6.08 16.02
C GLN A 89 -2.29 -6.37 17.51
N LEU A 90 -2.67 -5.38 18.30
CA LEU A 90 -2.79 -5.48 19.74
C LEU A 90 -4.18 -4.97 20.10
N ILE A 91 -5.02 -5.82 20.70
CA ILE A 91 -6.33 -5.44 21.23
C ILE A 91 -6.43 -5.94 22.67
N PHE A 92 -6.80 -5.06 23.58
CA PHE A 92 -7.13 -5.38 24.95
C PHE A 92 -8.45 -4.70 25.34
N GLY A 93 -9.52 -5.48 25.43
CA GLY A 93 -10.87 -4.96 25.64
C GLY A 93 -11.37 -4.23 24.42
N ILE A 94 -11.27 -2.89 24.40
CA ILE A 94 -11.64 -2.00 23.28
C ILE A 94 -10.49 -1.06 22.88
N LEU A 95 -9.34 -1.21 23.52
CA LEU A 95 -8.15 -0.37 23.33
C LEU A 95 -7.10 -1.16 22.55
N GLY A 96 -6.29 -0.43 21.78
CA GLY A 96 -5.20 -1.06 21.05
C GLY A 96 -4.80 -0.34 19.76
N SER A 97 -4.14 -1.08 18.88
CA SER A 97 -3.69 -0.63 17.58
C SER A 97 -3.63 -1.76 16.57
N ASP A 98 -3.71 -1.42 15.29
CA ASP A 98 -3.48 -2.33 14.17
C ASP A 98 -2.59 -1.64 13.13
N LYS A 99 -1.63 -2.37 12.58
CA LYS A 99 -0.76 -1.90 11.51
C LYS A 99 -0.76 -2.94 10.42
N PHE A 100 -0.96 -2.51 9.19
CA PHE A 100 -0.98 -3.37 8.01
C PHE A 100 -0.11 -2.78 6.90
N HIS A 101 0.76 -3.63 6.35
CA HIS A 101 1.57 -3.33 5.18
C HIS A 101 1.60 -4.56 4.26
N SER A 102 1.26 -4.40 2.99
CA SER A 102 1.53 -5.43 1.99
C SER A 102 3.04 -5.62 1.83
N LEU A 103 3.48 -6.84 1.54
CA LEU A 103 4.86 -7.12 1.15
C LEU A 103 4.86 -7.40 -0.36
N PRO A 104 5.88 -6.92 -1.10
CA PRO A 104 6.00 -7.23 -2.51
C PRO A 104 6.08 -8.74 -2.71
N SER A 105 5.41 -9.23 -3.75
CA SER A 105 5.36 -10.66 -4.04
C SER A 105 6.77 -11.17 -4.39
N LYS A 106 7.19 -12.28 -3.79
CA LYS A 106 8.58 -12.81 -3.84
C LYS A 106 9.00 -13.38 -5.21
N ASN A 107 8.21 -13.18 -6.27
CA ASN A 107 8.48 -13.67 -7.62
C ASN A 107 9.50 -12.81 -8.39
N PHE A 108 10.34 -12.06 -7.69
CA PHE A 108 11.41 -11.27 -8.31
C PHE A 108 12.77 -11.82 -7.86
N THR A 109 13.34 -12.69 -8.69
CA THR A 109 14.77 -12.98 -8.64
C THR A 109 15.49 -11.75 -9.19
N VAL A 110 15.82 -10.79 -8.33
CA VAL A 110 16.91 -9.85 -8.66
C VAL A 110 18.17 -10.71 -8.69
N SER A 111 18.63 -11.08 -9.88
CA SER A 111 20.02 -11.49 -10.07
C SER A 111 20.90 -10.30 -9.74
N GLY A 112 21.21 -10.12 -8.45
CA GLY A 112 22.26 -9.22 -8.03
C GLY A 112 23.58 -9.73 -8.61
N PRO A 113 24.47 -8.83 -9.08
CA PRO A 113 25.78 -9.24 -9.56
C PRO A 113 26.52 -9.94 -8.42
N SER A 114 26.99 -11.15 -8.71
CA SER A 114 27.88 -11.94 -7.88
C SER A 114 29.06 -11.09 -7.41
N SER A 115 29.19 -10.93 -6.09
CA SER A 115 30.37 -10.37 -5.45
C SER A 115 31.53 -11.36 -5.57
N ASP A 116 32.20 -11.36 -6.72
CA ASP A 116 33.50 -12.00 -6.85
C ASP A 116 34.53 -11.19 -6.07
N THR A 117 35.04 -11.83 -5.04
CA THR A 117 36.16 -11.37 -4.22
C THR A 117 37.44 -11.43 -5.04
N ASN A 118 38.19 -10.34 -5.11
CA ASN A 118 39.65 -10.46 -5.19
C ASN A 118 40.35 -9.26 -4.52
N PRO A 119 41.35 -9.48 -3.64
CA PRO A 119 42.04 -8.44 -2.90
C PRO A 119 43.37 -8.08 -3.56
N ASN A 120 43.66 -6.78 -3.78
CA ASN A 120 45.00 -6.20 -3.64
C ASN A 120 45.07 -4.73 -4.08
N GLY A 121 45.76 -3.91 -3.28
CA GLY A 121 46.73 -2.95 -3.84
C GLY A 121 46.51 -1.43 -3.63
N LYS A 122 47.07 -0.92 -2.52
CA LYS A 122 47.93 0.29 -2.39
C LYS A 122 47.40 1.73 -2.66
N THR A 123 47.32 2.47 -1.54
CA THR A 123 47.89 3.80 -1.17
C THR A 123 48.35 4.83 -2.22
N ASP A 124 47.83 6.06 -2.09
CA ASP A 124 48.46 7.41 -1.87
C ASP A 124 47.57 8.50 -2.50
N SER A 125 47.54 9.81 -2.20
CA SER A 125 47.97 10.73 -1.13
C SER A 125 47.40 12.12 -1.54
N GLY A 126 47.11 13.03 -0.61
CA GLY A 126 46.92 14.48 -0.92
C GLY A 126 45.66 15.20 -0.36
N PRO A 127 45.79 16.35 0.35
CA PRO A 127 44.68 17.06 0.98
C PRO A 127 44.28 18.35 0.26
N ARG A 128 42.97 18.65 0.12
CA ARG A 128 42.44 20.02 -0.02
C ARG A 128 41.00 20.13 0.49
N GLU A 129 40.82 20.98 1.50
CA GLU A 129 39.55 21.60 1.87
C GLU A 129 39.16 22.66 0.81
N ASN A 130 37.92 22.64 0.31
CA ASN A 130 36.94 23.71 0.52
C ASN A 130 35.69 23.58 -0.38
N SER A 131 34.53 23.61 0.31
CA SER A 131 33.29 24.32 0.00
C SER A 131 32.58 24.14 -1.36
N GLY A 132 31.34 23.64 -1.26
CA GLY A 132 30.25 23.95 -2.20
C GLY A 132 29.73 22.74 -2.95
N LEU A 133 28.67 22.11 -2.40
CA LEU A 133 27.69 21.25 -3.08
C LEU A 133 28.16 20.60 -4.39
N ILE A 134 28.82 19.44 -4.29
CA ILE A 134 29.10 18.58 -5.44
C ILE A 134 28.29 17.30 -5.23
N PHE A 135 27.14 17.21 -5.91
CA PHE A 135 26.46 15.94 -6.10
C PHE A 135 27.32 15.06 -7.03
N PRO A 136 27.48 13.76 -6.75
CA PRO A 136 28.09 12.84 -7.72
C PRO A 136 27.17 12.75 -8.95
N GLU A 137 27.66 13.08 -10.14
CA GLU A 137 26.99 12.73 -11.40
C GLU A 137 26.92 11.20 -11.50
N LEU A 138 25.71 10.66 -11.57
CA LEU A 138 25.44 9.24 -11.85
C LEU A 138 24.72 9.13 -13.21
N PRO A 139 24.97 8.03 -13.95
CA PRO A 139 24.69 7.95 -15.38
C PRO A 139 23.20 7.87 -15.70
N ASP A 140 22.82 8.53 -16.79
CA ASP A 140 21.51 8.49 -17.41
C ASP A 140 21.09 7.03 -17.66
N THR A 141 20.00 6.60 -17.03
CA THR A 141 19.37 5.31 -17.34
C THR A 141 18.07 5.57 -18.08
N GLU A 142 18.05 5.14 -19.34
CA GLU A 142 16.93 5.23 -20.27
C GLU A 142 15.67 4.54 -19.71
N SER A 143 14.54 5.25 -19.79
CA SER A 143 13.21 4.86 -19.36
C SER A 143 12.60 3.76 -20.25
N GLN A 144 12.22 2.62 -19.66
CA GLN A 144 11.42 1.58 -20.30
C GLN A 144 9.93 1.71 -19.93
N GLU A 145 9.22 2.63 -20.60
CA GLU A 145 7.86 3.09 -20.26
C GLU A 145 6.69 2.09 -20.44
N GLY A 146 6.93 0.79 -20.60
CA GLY A 146 5.86 -0.17 -20.96
C GLY A 146 5.34 -1.08 -19.84
N THR A 147 6.21 -1.45 -18.90
CA THR A 147 5.91 -2.47 -17.87
C THR A 147 5.88 -1.86 -16.46
N ASP A 148 6.54 -0.72 -16.32
CA ASP A 148 6.71 -0.02 -15.04
C ASP A 148 5.39 0.62 -14.59
N SER A 149 4.55 1.12 -15.50
CA SER A 149 3.32 1.84 -15.14
C SER A 149 2.24 0.99 -14.45
N GLU A 150 1.97 -0.23 -14.94
CA GLU A 150 0.99 -1.14 -14.31
C GLU A 150 1.52 -1.67 -12.97
N MET A 151 2.83 -1.93 -12.90
CA MET A 151 3.49 -2.35 -11.68
C MET A 151 3.51 -1.25 -10.62
N ASP A 152 3.81 -0.02 -11.04
CA ASP A 152 3.79 1.18 -10.22
C ASP A 152 2.37 1.45 -9.71
N ALA A 153 1.35 1.31 -10.56
CA ALA A 153 -0.05 1.46 -10.16
C ALA A 153 -0.48 0.41 -9.11
N LEU A 154 -0.03 -0.84 -9.25
CA LEU A 154 -0.29 -1.89 -8.26
C LEU A 154 0.44 -1.63 -6.94
N GLU A 155 1.70 -1.16 -6.99
CA GLU A 155 2.46 -0.78 -5.80
C GLU A 155 1.87 0.46 -5.12
N GLU A 156 1.42 1.44 -5.90
CA GLU A 156 0.71 2.62 -5.42
C GLU A 156 -0.62 2.25 -4.76
N ARG A 157 -1.43 1.36 -5.35
CA ARG A 157 -2.67 0.84 -4.73
C ARG A 157 -2.39 0.07 -3.44
N GLN A 158 -1.35 -0.76 -3.43
CA GLN A 158 -0.94 -1.48 -2.23
C GLN A 158 -0.47 -0.54 -1.10
N LYS A 159 0.33 0.46 -1.47
CA LYS A 159 0.74 1.53 -0.56
C LYS A 159 -0.48 2.33 -0.12
N ALA A 160 -1.44 2.61 -1.01
CA ALA A 160 -2.72 3.26 -0.78
C ALA A 160 -3.44 2.62 0.42
N LYS A 161 -3.51 1.29 0.41
CA LYS A 161 -4.25 0.45 1.37
C LYS A 161 -3.47 0.07 2.63
N SER A 162 -2.18 0.42 2.73
CA SER A 162 -1.41 0.27 3.97
C SER A 162 -1.79 1.33 5.00
N TYR A 163 -1.87 0.94 6.28
CA TYR A 163 -2.34 1.84 7.36
C TYR A 163 -1.72 1.53 8.72
N SER A 164 -1.76 2.53 9.60
CA SER A 164 -1.42 2.42 11.02
C SER A 164 -2.53 3.04 11.86
N LEU A 165 -3.34 2.19 12.49
CA LEU A 165 -4.52 2.58 13.24
C LEU A 165 -4.26 2.47 14.74
N ARG A 166 -4.72 3.46 15.49
CA ARG A 166 -4.89 3.38 16.94
C ARG A 166 -6.38 3.47 17.26
N TYR A 167 -6.90 2.48 17.97
CA TYR A 167 -8.31 2.46 18.33
C TYR A 167 -8.64 3.60 19.30
N LEU A 168 -9.85 4.14 19.16
CA LEU A 168 -10.37 5.27 19.96
C LEU A 168 -9.56 6.58 19.88
N GLN A 169 -8.55 6.68 19.01
CA GLN A 169 -7.77 7.91 18.85
C GLN A 169 -8.65 9.10 18.44
N PHE A 170 -9.76 8.85 17.74
CA PHE A 170 -10.71 9.88 17.29
C PHE A 170 -11.38 10.65 18.45
N TYR A 171 -11.54 10.03 19.64
CA TYR A 171 -12.22 10.70 20.75
C TYR A 171 -11.37 11.77 21.41
N ASN A 172 -10.03 11.65 21.40
CA ASN A 172 -9.19 12.62 22.10
C ASN A 172 -7.77 12.72 21.51
N ILE A 173 -7.65 13.43 20.39
CA ILE A 173 -6.33 13.83 19.87
C ILE A 173 -5.92 15.15 20.53
N PRO A 174 -4.80 15.20 21.28
CA PRO A 174 -4.32 16.43 21.89
C PRO A 174 -4.09 17.52 20.83
N VAL A 175 -4.32 18.78 21.22
CA VAL A 175 -4.23 19.93 20.30
C VAL A 175 -2.83 20.04 19.67
N ASP A 176 -1.79 19.70 20.42
CA ASP A 176 -0.40 19.80 19.97
C ASP A 176 -0.09 18.78 18.86
N GLU A 177 -0.57 17.54 18.97
CA GLU A 177 -0.43 16.55 17.89
C GLU A 177 -1.18 16.97 16.63
N ARG A 178 -2.40 17.51 16.78
CA ARG A 178 -3.18 18.02 15.63
C ARG A 178 -2.44 19.16 14.91
N ARG A 179 -1.84 20.09 15.66
CA ARG A 179 -1.05 21.18 15.10
C ARG A 179 0.20 20.68 14.39
N ARG A 180 0.89 19.70 14.98
CA ARG A 180 2.07 19.05 14.37
C ARG A 180 1.71 18.38 13.05
N LYS A 181 0.66 17.54 13.03
CA LYS A 181 0.18 16.87 11.81
C LYS A 181 -0.20 17.85 10.70
N LYS A 182 -0.90 18.94 11.03
CA LYS A 182 -1.24 20.00 10.05
C LYS A 182 0.00 20.68 9.47
N LYS A 183 1.01 20.96 10.28
CA LYS A 183 2.28 21.57 9.84
C LYS A 183 3.06 20.62 8.93
N GLU A 184 3.18 19.36 9.31
CA GLU A 184 3.84 18.32 8.50
C GLU A 184 3.14 18.13 7.15
N ALA A 185 1.81 18.01 7.15
CA ALA A 185 1.02 17.90 5.92
C ALA A 185 1.16 19.12 5.01
N PHE A 186 1.11 20.33 5.60
CA PHE A 186 1.33 21.57 4.85
C PHE A 186 2.73 21.64 4.25
N PHE A 187 3.77 21.34 5.04
CA PHE A 187 5.15 21.35 4.59
C PHE A 187 5.40 20.33 3.48
N ARG A 188 4.81 19.14 3.59
CA ARG A 188 4.89 18.12 2.54
C ARG A 188 4.24 18.58 1.25
N LYS A 189 3.02 19.14 1.31
CA LYS A 189 2.35 19.72 0.12
C LYS A 189 3.18 20.83 -0.51
N TYR A 190 3.82 21.66 0.31
CA TYR A 190 4.74 22.68 -0.15
C TYR A 190 5.94 22.06 -0.89
N VAL A 191 6.60 21.05 -0.32
CA VAL A 191 7.72 20.34 -0.96
C VAL A 191 7.29 19.69 -2.28
N GLN A 192 6.13 19.02 -2.31
CA GLN A 192 5.58 18.44 -3.55
C GLN A 192 5.29 19.51 -4.60
N SER A 193 4.81 20.70 -4.20
CA SER A 193 4.55 21.79 -5.13
C SER A 193 5.81 22.44 -5.72
N LEU A 194 6.97 22.25 -5.09
CA LEU A 194 8.26 22.77 -5.60
C LEU A 194 8.81 21.93 -6.76
N ASP A 195 8.47 20.64 -6.83
CA ASP A 195 8.95 19.72 -7.85
C ASP A 195 7.81 18.82 -8.36
N PRO A 196 6.89 19.38 -9.16
CA PRO A 196 5.76 18.62 -9.70
C PRO A 196 6.20 17.48 -10.63
N ASP A 197 7.33 17.65 -11.32
CA ASP A 197 7.87 16.69 -12.27
C ASP A 197 8.74 15.60 -11.62
N LYS A 198 8.87 15.60 -10.28
CA LYS A 198 9.67 14.66 -9.50
C LYS A 198 11.15 14.53 -9.95
N ARG A 199 11.76 15.60 -10.45
CA ARG A 199 13.12 15.58 -11.02
C ARG A 199 14.25 15.71 -10.00
N ASN A 200 13.94 16.18 -8.79
CA ASN A 200 14.95 16.50 -7.80
C ASN A 200 15.12 15.36 -6.77
N ASP A 201 16.22 14.62 -6.90
CA ASP A 201 16.55 13.47 -6.05
C ASP A 201 16.58 13.82 -4.56
N ALA A 202 17.00 15.03 -4.18
CA ALA A 202 17.06 15.43 -2.77
C ALA A 202 15.65 15.60 -2.18
N LEU A 203 14.71 16.12 -2.96
CA LEU A 203 13.30 16.26 -2.55
C LEU A 203 12.62 14.89 -2.53
N GLN A 204 12.92 14.02 -3.50
CA GLN A 204 12.42 12.64 -3.50
C GLN A 204 12.95 11.84 -2.33
N ALA A 205 14.23 11.96 -1.99
CA ALA A 205 14.82 11.33 -0.82
C ALA A 205 14.17 11.82 0.48
N TYR A 206 13.87 13.13 0.59
CA TYR A 206 13.15 13.68 1.73
C TYR A 206 11.72 13.12 1.86
N LEU A 207 10.98 13.04 0.75
CA LEU A 207 9.63 12.48 0.71
C LEU A 207 9.62 10.97 0.98
N ALA A 208 10.64 10.24 0.51
CA ALA A 208 10.81 8.82 0.79
C ALA A 208 11.14 8.55 2.27
N GLN A 209 11.95 9.40 2.89
CA GLN A 209 12.27 9.33 4.32
C GLN A 209 11.10 9.75 5.21
N ASN A 210 10.24 10.64 4.73
CA ASN A 210 9.07 11.14 5.44
C ASN A 210 7.79 10.73 4.68
N PRO A 211 7.47 9.43 4.64
CA PRO A 211 6.29 8.97 3.92
C PRO A 211 5.04 9.60 4.53
N GLU A 212 4.03 9.79 3.69
CA GLU A 212 2.72 10.25 4.14
C GLU A 212 2.20 9.36 5.26
N ASN A 213 2.05 9.97 6.44
CA ASN A 213 1.58 9.25 7.60
C ASN A 213 0.07 9.01 7.49
N LYS A 214 -0.30 7.81 7.05
CA LYS A 214 -1.69 7.31 6.96
C LYS A 214 -2.20 6.85 8.31
N ASP A 215 -2.14 7.77 9.27
CA ASP A 215 -2.69 7.57 10.61
C ASP A 215 -4.23 7.67 10.65
N ASP A 216 -4.87 7.91 9.51
CA ASP A 216 -6.32 8.05 9.41
C ASP A 216 -6.96 6.73 8.94
N TYR A 217 -8.19 6.49 9.39
CA TYR A 217 -8.96 5.30 9.02
C TYR A 217 -9.24 5.32 7.52
N PRO A 218 -8.89 4.27 6.74
CA PRO A 218 -9.34 4.15 5.37
C PRO A 218 -10.87 4.22 5.33
N LEU A 219 -11.46 4.89 4.33
CA LEU A 219 -12.93 4.96 4.21
C LEU A 219 -13.55 3.56 4.10
N ALA A 220 -12.89 2.69 3.33
CA ALA A 220 -13.20 1.26 3.24
C ALA A 220 -13.32 0.59 4.62
N PHE A 221 -12.51 0.99 5.60
CA PHE A 221 -12.49 0.37 6.93
C PHE A 221 -13.72 0.70 7.79
N LEU A 222 -14.53 1.70 7.44
CA LEU A 222 -15.69 2.12 8.25
C LEU A 222 -16.81 1.08 8.27
N TYR A 223 -16.91 0.25 7.23
CA TYR A 223 -17.99 -0.73 7.04
C TYR A 223 -17.48 -2.17 7.06
N GLN A 224 -16.25 -2.38 7.54
CA GLN A 224 -15.65 -3.70 7.62
C GLN A 224 -16.06 -4.44 8.88
N ILE A 225 -16.56 -5.65 8.71
CA ILE A 225 -16.81 -6.61 9.79
C ILE A 225 -15.68 -7.63 9.74
N GLU A 226 -14.95 -7.82 10.82
CA GLU A 226 -13.82 -8.74 10.87
C GLU A 226 -13.83 -9.57 12.15
N VAL A 227 -13.48 -10.84 12.04
CA VAL A 227 -13.31 -11.76 13.15
C VAL A 227 -11.90 -12.32 13.10
N TYR A 228 -11.26 -12.33 14.27
CA TYR A 228 -9.93 -12.85 14.47
C TYR A 228 -9.94 -13.95 15.52
N LEU A 229 -9.28 -15.07 15.22
CA LEU A 229 -9.10 -16.19 16.13
C LEU A 229 -7.67 -16.73 16.02
N GLY A 230 -6.93 -16.79 17.12
CA GLY A 230 -5.56 -17.29 17.13
C GLY A 230 -5.19 -18.03 18.41
N LEU A 231 -4.43 -19.11 18.27
CA LEU A 231 -3.78 -19.82 19.39
C LEU A 231 -2.27 -19.99 19.18
N ARG A 232 -1.78 -19.82 17.95
CA ARG A 232 -0.37 -19.87 17.54
C ARG A 232 -0.27 -19.26 16.16
N TYR A 233 -1.15 -19.74 15.28
CA TYR A 233 -1.51 -19.10 14.02
C TYR A 233 -2.83 -18.37 14.24
N GLY A 234 -2.91 -17.14 13.75
CA GLY A 234 -4.14 -16.36 13.70
C GLY A 234 -4.86 -16.59 12.39
N ILE A 235 -6.15 -16.83 12.43
CA ILE A 235 -7.04 -16.82 11.27
C ILE A 235 -7.85 -15.54 11.36
N ARG A 236 -7.85 -14.79 10.27
CA ARG A 236 -8.61 -13.56 10.11
C ARG A 236 -9.59 -13.72 8.97
N ILE A 237 -10.84 -13.39 9.23
CA ILE A 237 -11.90 -13.41 8.23
C ILE A 237 -12.65 -12.09 8.33
N GLY A 238 -12.85 -11.41 7.22
CA GLY A 238 -13.56 -10.15 7.18
C GLY A 238 -14.39 -9.98 5.92
N PHE A 239 -15.37 -9.10 6.04
CA PHE A 239 -16.29 -8.72 4.98
C PHE A 239 -16.52 -7.22 5.04
N ASN A 240 -16.38 -6.55 3.90
CA ASN A 240 -16.60 -5.12 3.77
C ASN A 240 -17.94 -4.85 3.07
N VAL A 241 -18.90 -4.30 3.81
CA VAL A 241 -20.25 -4.08 3.29
C VAL A 241 -20.27 -2.95 2.26
N ALA A 242 -19.46 -1.91 2.42
CA ALA A 242 -19.44 -0.79 1.48
C ALA A 242 -18.88 -1.21 0.11
N GLU A 243 -17.75 -1.91 0.10
CA GLU A 243 -17.14 -2.46 -1.12
C GLU A 243 -18.08 -3.45 -1.82
N PHE A 244 -18.86 -4.22 -1.05
CA PHE A 244 -19.82 -5.15 -1.65
C PHE A 244 -20.98 -4.43 -2.33
N LEU A 245 -21.43 -3.32 -1.75
CA LEU A 245 -22.43 -2.47 -2.38
C LEU A 245 -21.86 -1.81 -3.63
N ASP A 246 -20.62 -1.34 -3.58
CA ASP A 246 -19.94 -0.77 -4.73
C ASP A 246 -19.81 -1.79 -5.87
N PHE A 247 -19.34 -3.01 -5.56
CA PHE A 247 -19.30 -4.11 -6.52
C PHE A 247 -20.66 -4.40 -7.19
N ILE A 248 -21.76 -4.39 -6.42
CA ILE A 248 -23.12 -4.60 -6.98
C ILE A 248 -23.54 -3.42 -7.87
N LEU A 249 -23.31 -2.19 -7.42
CA LEU A 249 -23.71 -0.98 -8.12
C LEU A 249 -22.82 -0.67 -9.33
N GLY A 250 -21.60 -1.20 -9.34
CA GLY A 250 -20.71 -1.21 -10.48
C GLY A 250 -21.28 -1.87 -11.72
N PHE A 251 -22.13 -2.90 -11.55
CA PHE A 251 -22.87 -3.49 -12.68
C PHE A 251 -23.87 -2.53 -13.33
N THR A 252 -24.22 -1.45 -12.63
CA THR A 252 -25.06 -0.36 -13.14
C THR A 252 -24.26 0.86 -13.60
N GLY A 253 -22.93 0.84 -13.47
CA GLY A 253 -22.03 1.95 -13.78
C GLY A 253 -21.96 3.03 -12.71
N LEU A 254 -22.41 2.74 -11.48
CA LEU A 254 -22.28 3.64 -10.33
C LEU A 254 -21.09 3.20 -9.48
N ASP A 255 -20.15 4.12 -9.26
CA ASP A 255 -19.02 3.99 -8.34
C ASP A 255 -19.24 4.93 -7.14
N LEU A 256 -19.42 4.36 -5.96
CA LEU A 256 -19.68 5.07 -4.70
C LEU A 256 -18.41 5.38 -3.92
N LEU A 257 -17.35 4.58 -4.11
CA LEU A 257 -16.13 4.66 -3.32
C LEU A 257 -15.01 5.42 -4.04
N GLU A 258 -15.17 5.70 -5.33
CA GLU A 258 -14.27 6.50 -6.16
C GLU A 258 -12.80 6.02 -6.06
N ASP A 259 -12.60 4.73 -5.77
CA ASP A 259 -11.28 4.14 -5.61
C ASP A 259 -10.79 3.40 -6.88
N ASP A 260 -11.62 3.37 -7.91
CA ASP A 260 -11.23 3.05 -9.28
C ASP A 260 -10.34 4.19 -9.83
N ILE A 261 -9.07 3.90 -10.05
CA ILE A 261 -8.12 4.83 -10.69
C ILE A 261 -8.48 4.91 -12.18
N GLU A 262 -8.83 6.11 -12.66
CA GLU A 262 -9.01 6.44 -14.09
C GLU A 262 -7.71 6.30 -14.91
#